data_AF-A0A7T7KMM7-F1
#
_entry.id   AF-A0A7T7KMM7-F1
#
_cell.length_a   1.000
_cell.length_b   1.000
_cell.length_c   1.000
_cell.angle_alpha   90.00
_cell.angle_beta   90.00
_cell.angle_gamma   90.00
#
_symmetry.space_group_name_H-M   'P 1'
#
loop_
_entity.id
_entity.type
_entity.pdbx_description
1 polymer ?
#
loop_
_entity_poly.entity_id
_entity_poly.type
_entity_poly.pdbx_seq_one_letter_code
_entity_poly.pdbx_strand_id
1 'polypeptide(L)'
;MTVDERTELQAQLSEAKQALHKLEIGQSAVTLSYDGESITYTAANRTSLQAYIRRLQAELGVPTQANPRIFNIQGRKGYRP
;
A
#
# COMPACT_ATOMS: atom_id res chain seq x y z
N MET A 1 -4.61 -1.68 13.83
CA MET A 1 -4.96 -1.26 12.46
C MET A 1 -6.43 -0.89 12.45
N THR A 2 -6.72 0.40 12.49
CA THR A 2 -8.07 0.96 12.30
C THR A 2 -8.50 0.77 10.84
N VAL A 3 -9.79 0.85 10.56
CA VAL A 3 -10.35 0.63 9.21
C VAL A 3 -9.89 1.73 8.24
N ASP A 4 -9.72 2.96 8.73
CA ASP A 4 -9.16 4.09 7.98
C ASP A 4 -7.78 3.79 7.41
N GLU A 5 -6.83 3.33 8.23
CA GLU A 5 -5.46 3.07 7.75
C GLU A 5 -5.40 1.98 6.68
N ARG A 6 -6.25 0.95 6.75
CA ARG A 6 -6.35 -0.06 5.70
C ARG A 6 -6.88 0.53 4.39
N THR A 7 -7.77 1.50 4.47
CA THR A 7 -8.36 2.17 3.32
C THR A 7 -7.32 3.09 2.67
N GLU A 8 -6.58 3.85 3.47
CA GLU A 8 -5.49 4.70 3.00
C GLU A 8 -4.38 3.87 2.34
N LEU A 9 -3.95 2.78 2.97
CA LEU A 9 -2.94 1.89 2.38
C LEU A 9 -3.43 1.25 1.06
N GLN A 10 -4.72 0.92 0.93
CA GLN A 10 -5.29 0.42 -0.33
C GLN A 10 -5.30 1.51 -1.41
N ALA A 11 -5.65 2.75 -1.06
CA ALA A 11 -5.61 3.88 -1.97
C ALA A 11 -4.18 4.13 -2.46
N GLN A 12 -3.21 4.19 -1.54
CA GLN A 12 -1.79 4.35 -1.85
C GLN A 12 -1.26 3.23 -2.75
N LEU A 13 -1.66 1.98 -2.50
CA LEU A 13 -1.29 0.84 -3.33
C LEU A 13 -1.86 0.96 -4.74
N SER A 14 -3.12 1.39 -4.87
CA SER A 14 -3.76 1.61 -6.18
C SER A 14 -3.05 2.71 -6.96
N GLU A 15 -2.78 3.84 -6.33
CA GLU A 15 -2.03 4.96 -6.92
C GLU A 15 -0.63 4.54 -7.35
N ALA A 16 0.11 3.85 -6.47
CA ALA A 16 1.46 3.38 -6.78
C ALA A 16 1.48 2.40 -7.98
N LYS A 17 0.48 1.51 -8.09
CA LYS A 17 0.32 0.63 -9.27
C LYS A 17 0.04 1.40 -10.55
N GLN A 18 -0.84 2.42 -10.49
CA GLN A 18 -1.11 3.26 -11.66
C GLN A 18 0.13 4.04 -12.09
N ALA A 19 0.88 4.58 -11.13
CA ALA A 19 2.15 5.25 -11.37
C ALA A 19 3.18 4.31 -12.03
N LEU A 20 3.29 3.07 -11.55
CA LEU A 20 4.15 2.06 -12.17
C LEU A 20 3.74 1.80 -13.62
N HIS A 21 2.45 1.56 -13.86
CA HIS A 21 1.94 1.32 -15.21
C HIS A 21 2.20 2.51 -16.14
N LYS A 22 2.02 3.75 -15.65
CA LYS A 22 2.34 4.98 -16.38
C LYS A 22 3.83 5.05 -16.77
N LEU A 23 4.73 4.71 -15.84
CA LEU A 23 6.17 4.64 -16.15
C LEU A 23 6.49 3.54 -17.17
N GLU A 24 5.79 2.40 -17.10
CA GLU A 24 5.97 1.28 -18.03
C GLU A 24 5.50 1.59 -19.45
N ILE A 25 4.42 2.35 -19.63
CA ILE A 25 3.95 2.81 -20.94
C ILE A 25 4.80 3.95 -21.53
N GLY A 26 5.82 4.43 -20.82
CA GLY A 26 6.75 5.44 -21.31
C GLY A 26 6.58 6.85 -20.73
N GLN A 27 5.86 7.04 -19.62
CA GLN A 27 5.94 8.32 -18.91
C GLN A 27 7.33 8.54 -18.30
N SER A 28 7.85 9.75 -18.44
CA SER A 28 9.16 10.13 -17.88
C SER A 28 9.16 10.25 -16.36
N ALA A 29 8.06 10.74 -15.78
CA ALA A 29 7.92 10.96 -14.34
C ALA A 29 6.45 10.90 -13.91
N VAL A 30 6.21 10.45 -12.67
CA VAL A 30 4.91 10.37 -12.02
C VAL A 30 5.03 10.89 -10.60
N THR A 31 4.10 11.74 -10.19
CA THR A 31 4.04 12.26 -8.82
C THR A 31 2.96 11.53 -8.05
N LEU A 32 3.31 11.01 -6.88
CA LEU A 32 2.42 10.33 -5.96
C LEU A 32 2.30 11.14 -4.68
N SER A 33 1.10 11.23 -4.14
CA SER A 33 0.88 11.82 -2.82
C SER A 33 1.02 10.72 -1.77
N TYR A 34 1.98 10.87 -0.86
CA TYR A 34 2.27 9.95 0.23
C TYR A 34 2.36 10.75 1.53
N ASP A 35 1.50 10.44 2.51
CA ASP A 35 1.52 11.07 3.84
C ASP A 35 1.43 12.62 3.81
N GLY A 36 0.78 13.18 2.77
CA GLY A 36 0.72 14.63 2.54
C GLY A 36 1.93 15.22 1.82
N GLU A 37 2.95 14.42 1.52
CA GLU A 37 4.10 14.79 0.70
C GLU A 37 3.94 14.31 -0.75
N SER A 38 4.41 15.10 -1.70
CA SER A 38 4.44 14.72 -3.11
C SER A 38 5.79 14.09 -3.45
N ILE A 39 5.81 12.79 -3.71
CA ILE A 39 7.01 12.07 -4.12
C ILE A 39 6.98 11.86 -5.64
N THR A 40 7.98 12.40 -6.33
CA THR A 40 8.14 12.19 -7.77
C THR A 40 9.02 10.98 -8.06
N TYR A 41 8.45 9.98 -8.73
CA TYR A 41 9.16 8.81 -9.24
C TYR A 41 9.41 8.97 -10.74
N THR A 42 10.58 8.53 -11.18
CA THR A 42 10.97 8.49 -12.59
C THR A 42 11.28 7.07 -13.01
N ALA A 43 11.51 6.85 -14.31
CA ALA A 43 11.95 5.54 -14.82
C ALA A 43 13.22 5.02 -14.10
N ALA A 44 14.10 5.92 -13.62
CA ALA A 44 15.28 5.55 -12.84
C ALA A 44 14.95 4.94 -11.48
N ASN A 45 13.86 5.39 -10.84
CA ASN A 45 13.40 4.90 -9.53
C ASN A 45 12.29 3.84 -9.64
N ARG A 46 12.06 3.27 -10.83
CA ARG A 46 11.04 2.23 -11.05
C ARG A 46 11.20 1.04 -10.11
N THR A 47 12.43 0.58 -9.91
CA THR A 47 12.73 -0.54 -9.00
C THR A 47 12.33 -0.21 -7.56
N SER A 48 12.60 1.02 -7.10
CA SER A 48 12.19 1.50 -5.78
C SER A 48 10.67 1.57 -5.65
N LEU A 49 9.96 2.03 -6.69
CA LEU A 49 8.49 2.06 -6.71
C LEU A 49 7.90 0.65 -6.64
N GLN A 50 8.48 -0.33 -7.34
CA GLN A 50 8.05 -1.73 -7.24
C GLN A 50 8.27 -2.32 -5.84
N ALA A 51 9.42 -2.02 -5.22
CA ALA A 51 9.69 -2.44 -3.84
C ALA A 51 8.69 -1.81 -2.85
N TYR A 52 8.35 -0.54 -3.05
CA TYR A 52 7.35 0.15 -2.25
C TYR A 52 5.96 -0.48 -2.35
N ILE A 53 5.49 -0.80 -3.55
CA ILE A 53 4.22 -1.53 -3.75
C ILE A 53 4.21 -2.87 -3.01
N ARG A 54 5.32 -3.62 -3.09
CA ARG A 54 5.45 -4.91 -2.39
C ARG A 54 5.39 -4.75 -0.88
N ARG A 55 5.98 -3.68 -0.34
CA ARG A 55 5.92 -3.35 1.09
C ARG A 55 4.50 -3.01 1.52
N LEU A 56 3.81 -2.13 0.79
CA LEU A 56 2.40 -1.78 1.03
C LEU A 56 1.49 -3.02 1.01
N GLN A 57 1.71 -3.94 0.07
CA GLN A 57 0.98 -5.21 -0.01
C GLN A 57 1.19 -6.07 1.24
N ALA A 58 2.42 -6.14 1.75
CA ALA A 58 2.75 -6.87 2.96
C ALA A 58 2.15 -6.20 4.21
N GLU A 59 2.16 -4.87 4.29
CA GLU A 59 1.61 -4.09 5.40
C GLU A 59 0.08 -4.17 5.48
N LEU A 60 -0.61 -4.18 4.34
CA LEU A 60 -2.04 -4.45 4.26
C LEU A 60 -2.40 -5.87 4.71
N GLY A 61 -1.41 -6.76 4.86
CA GLY A 61 -1.63 -8.15 5.17
C GLY A 61 -2.49 -8.85 4.13
N VAL A 62 -2.51 -8.35 2.87
CA VAL A 62 -3.12 -9.08 1.77
C VAL A 62 -2.23 -10.30 1.55
N PRO A 63 -2.65 -11.49 2.00
CA PRO A 63 -1.89 -12.67 1.66
C PRO A 63 -1.96 -12.77 0.14
N THR A 64 -0.82 -12.92 -0.52
CA THR A 64 -0.76 -13.43 -1.89
C THR A 64 -1.53 -14.74 -1.91
N GLN A 65 -2.82 -14.64 -2.23
CA GLN A 65 -3.87 -15.65 -2.29
C GLN A 65 -3.46 -17.08 -1.86
N ALA A 66 -3.13 -17.30 -0.59
CA ALA A 66 -2.89 -18.63 -0.03
C ALA A 66 -2.74 -18.66 1.51
N ASN A 67 -3.53 -17.90 2.29
CA ASN A 67 -3.73 -18.30 3.69
C ASN A 67 -5.01 -17.73 4.34
N PRO A 68 -6.14 -18.47 4.37
CA PRO A 68 -7.36 -18.04 5.06
C PRO A 68 -7.35 -18.34 6.57
N ARG A 69 -6.18 -18.32 7.23
CA ARG A 69 -6.08 -18.69 8.64
C ARG A 69 -5.02 -17.86 9.35
N ILE A 70 -5.37 -16.69 9.87
CA ILE A 70 -5.12 -16.22 11.25
C ILE A 70 -5.19 -14.69 11.42
N PHE A 71 -5.93 -14.28 12.47
CA PHE A 71 -5.80 -13.07 13.29
C PHE A 71 -6.24 -11.69 12.72
N ASN A 72 -7.30 -11.09 13.28
CA ASN A 72 -7.17 -10.42 14.58
C ASN A 72 -8.55 -9.94 15.10
N ILE A 73 -8.99 -10.52 16.21
CA ILE A 73 -10.14 -10.12 17.02
C ILE A 73 -9.73 -9.01 17.99
N GLN A 74 -9.67 -7.75 17.54
CA GLN A 74 -9.48 -6.63 18.47
C GLN A 74 -10.75 -5.80 18.56
N GLY A 75 -11.46 -5.95 19.68
CA GLY A 75 -12.43 -4.95 20.11
C GLY A 75 -13.73 -5.47 20.70
N ARG A 76 -13.69 -6.23 21.81
CA ARG A 76 -14.78 -6.24 22.78
C ARG A 76 -14.21 -6.13 24.20
N LYS A 77 -14.17 -4.89 24.66
CA LYS A 77 -13.86 -4.44 26.01
C LYS A 77 -14.97 -4.95 26.94
N GLY A 78 -14.62 -5.69 28.00
CA GLY A 78 -15.57 -6.00 29.06
C GLY A 78 -15.22 -7.20 29.92
N TYR A 79 -14.30 -7.04 30.87
CA TYR A 79 -14.38 -7.77 32.14
C TYR A 79 -13.70 -6.95 33.24
N ARG A 80 -14.45 -6.63 34.30
CA ARG A 80 -13.95 -6.11 35.57
C ARG A 80 -14.66 -6.93 36.66
N PRO A 81 -13.95 -7.36 37.71
CA PRO A 81 -14.23 -8.60 38.44
C PRO A 81 -15.46 -8.55 39.34
#